data_AF-A0A2E2K5G7-F1
#
_entry.id   AF-A0A2E2K5G7-F1
#
_cell.length_a   1.000
_cell.length_b   1.000
_cell.length_c   1.000
_cell.angle_alpha   90.00
_cell.angle_beta   90.00
_cell.angle_gamma   90.00
#
_symmetry.space_group_name_H-M   'P 1'
#
loop_
_entity.id
_entity.type
_entity.pdbx_description
1 polymer ?
#
loop_
_entity_poly.entity_id
_entity_poly.type
_entity_poly.pdbx_seq_one_letter_code
_entity_poly.pdbx_strand_id
1 'polypeptide(L)'
;MDDILAKLTRYTFALRDALERTNESNERPKITRHLAAAAEMYALLHMHKTSEAIAHIISAESRGHGLSYLSGDAGKQVARKWAEFISAAGVDP
;
A
#
# COMPACT_ATOMS: atom_id res chain seq x y z
N MET A 1 -8.04 -12.41 -8.48
CA MET A 1 -7.35 -12.68 -7.20
C MET A 1 -5.84 -12.62 -7.36
N ASP A 2 -5.26 -13.41 -8.26
CA ASP A 2 -3.82 -13.41 -8.52
C ASP A 2 -3.28 -12.04 -8.94
N ASP A 3 -4.01 -11.29 -9.76
CA ASP A 3 -3.63 -9.93 -10.14
C ASP A 3 -3.59 -8.97 -8.93
N ILE A 4 -4.61 -9.02 -8.05
CA ILE A 4 -4.67 -8.21 -6.83
C ILE A 4 -3.47 -8.50 -5.92
N LEU A 5 -3.17 -9.79 -5.71
CA LEU A 5 -2.03 -10.21 -4.90
C LEU A 5 -0.71 -9.76 -5.54
N ALA A 6 -0.54 -9.93 -6.85
CA ALA A 6 0.66 -9.49 -7.55
C ALA A 6 0.87 -7.96 -7.45
N LYS A 7 -0.22 -7.18 -7.51
CA LYS A 7 -0.17 -5.72 -7.38
C LYS A 7 0.12 -5.29 -5.95
N LEU A 8 -0.50 -5.95 -4.96
CA LEU A 8 -0.21 -5.73 -3.55
C LEU A 8 1.26 -6.04 -3.24
N THR A 9 1.79 -7.16 -3.74
CA THR A 9 3.21 -7.53 -3.58
C THR A 9 4.14 -6.46 -4.15
N ARG A 10 3.84 -5.92 -5.34
CA ARG A 10 4.61 -4.81 -5.94
C ARG A 10 4.56 -3.55 -5.08
N TYR A 11 3.41 -3.23 -4.51
CA TYR A 11 3.27 -2.11 -3.57
C TYR A 11 4.10 -2.33 -2.30
N THR A 12 4.06 -3.53 -1.71
CA THR A 12 4.89 -3.89 -0.54
C THR A 12 6.38 -3.74 -0.83
N PHE A 13 6.86 -4.17 -2.01
CA PHE A 13 8.27 -3.99 -2.37
C PHE A 13 8.63 -2.52 -2.60
N ALA A 14 7.75 -1.72 -3.19
CA ALA A 14 8.00 -0.27 -3.32
C ALA A 14 8.09 0.43 -1.95
N LEU A 15 7.26 0.03 -0.99
CA LEU A 15 7.34 0.53 0.38
C LEU A 15 8.64 0.13 1.08
N ARG A 16 9.07 -1.13 0.92
CA ARG A 16 10.35 -1.60 1.44
C ARG A 16 11.52 -0.81 0.85
N ASP A 17 11.55 -0.63 -0.46
CA ASP A 17 12.59 0.14 -1.14
C ASP A 17 12.60 1.60 -0.65
N ALA A 18 11.42 2.20 -0.44
CA ALA A 18 11.30 3.54 0.13
C ALA A 18 11.84 3.60 1.57
N LEU A 19 11.58 2.57 2.40
CA LEU A 19 12.09 2.49 3.76
C LEU A 19 13.62 2.38 3.81
N GLU A 20 14.20 1.60 2.92
CA GLU A 20 15.66 1.41 2.82
C GLU A 20 16.38 2.66 2.30
N ARG A 21 15.70 3.48 1.48
CA ARG A 21 16.30 4.65 0.81
C ARG A 21 15.97 5.99 1.47
N THR A 22 14.97 6.05 2.35
CA THR A 22 14.61 7.32 2.99
C THR A 22 15.67 7.75 4.01
N ASN A 23 16.17 8.97 3.81
CA ASN A 23 17.02 9.66 4.78
C ASN A 23 16.19 10.54 5.74
N GLU A 24 14.88 10.64 5.51
CA GLU A 24 13.98 11.46 6.29
C GLU A 24 13.38 10.64 7.45
N SER A 25 13.79 10.96 8.68
CA SER A 25 13.36 10.22 9.89
C SER A 25 11.86 10.29 10.14
N ASN A 26 11.18 11.35 9.67
CA ASN A 26 9.74 11.55 9.76
C ASN A 26 8.94 10.71 8.75
N GLU A 27 9.57 10.16 7.71
CA GLU A 27 8.92 9.30 6.72
C GLU A 27 8.91 7.83 7.14
N ARG A 28 9.93 7.39 7.88
CA ARG A 28 10.03 5.99 8.33
C ARG A 28 8.76 5.51 9.06
N PRO A 29 8.17 6.26 10.03
CA PRO A 29 6.92 5.84 10.66
C PRO A 29 5.74 5.75 9.69
N LYS A 30 5.68 6.63 8.68
CA LYS A 30 4.63 6.61 7.65
C LYS A 30 4.76 5.36 6.79
N ILE A 31 5.97 5.07 6.31
CA ILE A 31 6.25 3.89 5.48
C ILE A 31 6.00 2.60 6.27
N THR A 32 6.40 2.53 7.54
CA THR A 32 6.11 1.38 8.40
C THR A 32 4.61 1.16 8.60
N ARG A 33 3.82 2.23 8.75
CA ARG A 33 2.36 2.14 8.81
C ARG A 33 1.79 1.55 7.52
N HIS A 34 2.25 2.03 6.36
CA HIS A 34 1.82 1.50 5.06
C HIS A 34 2.22 0.03 4.87
N LEU A 35 3.39 -0.38 5.35
CA LEU A 35 3.83 -1.78 5.34
C LEU A 35 2.93 -2.67 6.22
N ALA A 36 2.54 -2.19 7.40
CA ALA A 36 1.63 -2.93 8.27
C ALA A 36 0.25 -3.12 7.61
N ALA A 37 -0.29 -2.07 7.00
CA ALA A 37 -1.55 -2.16 6.24
C ALA A 37 -1.43 -3.14 5.06
N ALA A 38 -0.31 -3.12 4.32
CA ALA A 38 -0.07 -4.06 3.23
C ALA A 38 -0.02 -5.52 3.70
N ALA A 39 0.59 -5.79 4.86
CA ALA A 39 0.63 -7.12 5.46
C ALA A 39 -0.78 -7.59 5.89
N GLU A 40 -1.56 -6.71 6.50
CA GLU A 40 -2.94 -7.01 6.91
C GLU A 40 -3.84 -7.30 5.69
N MET A 41 -3.74 -6.49 4.63
CA MET A 41 -4.45 -6.75 3.38
C MET A 41 -4.07 -8.10 2.77
N TYR A 42 -2.78 -8.47 2.81
CA TYR A 42 -2.34 -9.77 2.31
C TYR A 42 -2.94 -10.92 3.13
N ALA A 43 -2.95 -10.80 4.46
CA ALA A 43 -3.53 -11.81 5.34
C ALA A 43 -5.03 -12.01 5.08
N LEU A 44 -5.79 -10.92 4.96
CA LEU A 44 -7.23 -10.94 4.70
C LEU A 44 -7.55 -11.49 3.31
N LEU A 45 -6.82 -11.08 2.27
CA LEU A 45 -6.96 -11.65 0.93
C LEU A 45 -6.64 -13.14 0.92
N HIS A 46 -5.61 -13.56 1.67
CA HIS A 46 -5.25 -14.97 1.75
C HIS A 46 -6.31 -15.80 2.49
N MET A 47 -6.91 -15.26 3.55
CA MET A 47 -7.93 -15.94 4.36
C MET A 47 -9.28 -15.99 3.66
N HIS A 48 -9.74 -14.88 3.09
CA HIS A 48 -11.11 -14.73 2.59
C HIS A 48 -11.23 -14.85 1.07
N LYS A 49 -10.11 -14.78 0.33
CA LYS A 49 -10.06 -14.88 -1.14
C LYS A 49 -11.03 -13.92 -1.88
N THR A 50 -11.32 -12.77 -1.29
CA THR A 50 -12.19 -11.72 -1.87
C THR A 50 -11.61 -10.33 -1.60
N SER A 51 -11.76 -9.40 -2.56
CA SER A 51 -11.32 -8.01 -2.42
C SER A 51 -12.16 -7.21 -1.43
N GLU A 52 -13.41 -7.60 -1.18
CA GLU A 52 -14.28 -6.93 -0.20
C GLU A 52 -13.69 -7.00 1.23
N ALA A 53 -12.95 -8.07 1.55
CA ALA A 53 -12.35 -8.27 2.86
C ALA A 53 -11.38 -7.16 3.25
N ILE A 54 -10.78 -6.47 2.27
CA ILE A 54 -9.79 -5.41 2.49
C ILE A 54 -10.33 -4.00 2.25
N ALA A 55 -11.62 -3.85 1.95
CA ALA A 55 -12.19 -2.57 1.55
C ALA A 55 -12.05 -1.48 2.63
N HIS A 56 -12.26 -1.86 3.89
CA HIS A 56 -12.11 -0.95 5.04
C HIS A 56 -10.66 -0.47 5.21
N ILE A 57 -9.67 -1.31 4.91
CA ILE A 57 -8.24 -0.94 4.94
C ILE A 57 -7.93 0.00 3.79
N ILE A 58 -8.41 -0.28 2.57
CA ILE A 58 -8.21 0.60 1.40
C ILE A 58 -8.74 2.01 1.68
N SER A 59 -9.92 2.14 2.29
CA SER A 59 -10.49 3.46 2.62
C SER A 59 -9.70 4.20 3.72
N ALA A 60 -9.22 3.49 4.74
CA ALA A 60 -8.34 4.07 5.76
C ALA A 60 -6.98 4.50 5.18
N GLU A 61 -6.41 3.67 4.30
CA GLU A 61 -5.10 3.86 3.69
C GLU A 61 -5.12 4.96 2.62
N SER A 62 -6.21 5.09 1.86
CA SER A 62 -6.38 6.16 0.87
C SER A 62 -6.40 7.55 1.51
N ARG A 63 -7.07 7.69 2.66
CA ARG A 63 -6.98 8.90 3.50
C ARG A 63 -5.55 9.13 4.01
N GLY A 64 -4.85 8.05 4.34
CA GLY A 64 -3.42 8.05 4.68
C GLY A 64 -2.57 8.63 3.55
N HIS A 65 -2.65 8.10 2.33
CA HIS A 65 -1.91 8.59 1.17
C HIS A 65 -2.22 10.06 0.83
N GLY A 66 -3.47 10.51 0.99
CA GLY A 66 -3.84 11.91 0.78
C GLY A 66 -3.22 12.89 1.80
N LEU A 67 -2.93 12.42 3.01
CA LEU A 67 -2.37 13.23 4.11
C LEU A 67 -0.86 13.00 4.33
N SER A 68 -0.32 11.91 3.81
CA SER A 68 1.02 11.38 4.08
C SER A 68 1.86 11.36 2.81
N TYR A 69 2.15 12.52 2.25
CA TYR A 69 3.04 12.60 1.09
C TYR A 69 4.43 12.05 1.47
N LEU A 70 4.90 11.08 0.68
CA LEU A 70 6.29 10.60 0.70
C LEU A 70 7.07 11.36 -0.37
N SER A 71 8.24 11.84 -0.01
CA SER A 71 9.08 12.69 -0.84
C SER A 71 9.88 11.88 -1.87
N GLY A 72 10.44 12.59 -2.85
CA GLY A 72 11.35 12.03 -3.84
C GLY A 72 10.73 11.02 -4.81
N ASP A 73 11.59 10.33 -5.56
CA ASP A 73 11.18 9.36 -6.56
C ASP A 73 10.64 8.07 -5.94
N ALA A 74 11.11 7.71 -4.75
CA ALA A 74 10.57 6.58 -3.99
C ALA A 74 9.11 6.81 -3.62
N GLY A 75 8.75 8.01 -3.13
CA GLY A 75 7.36 8.37 -2.84
C GLY A 75 6.46 8.33 -4.06
N LYS A 76 6.91 8.86 -5.21
CA LYS A 76 6.18 8.75 -6.49
C LYS A 76 5.96 7.31 -6.91
N GLN A 77 6.96 6.45 -6.74
CA GLN A 77 6.87 5.03 -7.09
C GLN A 77 5.86 4.32 -6.18
N VAL A 78 5.90 4.57 -4.87
CA VAL A 78 4.92 4.06 -3.91
C VAL A 78 3.50 4.49 -4.29
N ALA A 79 3.28 5.78 -4.55
CA ALA A 79 1.97 6.31 -4.95
C ALA A 79 1.45 5.69 -6.26
N ARG A 80 2.33 5.49 -7.25
CA ARG A 80 1.96 4.80 -8.49
C ARG A 80 1.58 3.35 -8.23
N LYS A 81 2.34 2.62 -7.41
CA LYS A 81 2.05 1.21 -7.09
C LYS A 81 0.79 1.06 -6.25
N TRP A 82 0.50 2.01 -5.39
CA TRP A 82 -0.75 2.11 -4.67
C TRP A 82 -1.95 2.27 -5.63
N ALA A 83 -1.88 3.21 -6.57
CA ALA A 83 -2.94 3.41 -7.56
C ALA A 83 -3.15 2.17 -8.47
N GLU A 84 -2.07 1.53 -8.91
CA GLU A 84 -2.12 0.26 -9.66
C GLU A 84 -2.82 -0.85 -8.85
N PHE A 85 -2.65 -0.88 -7.53
CA PHE A 85 -3.29 -1.84 -6.64
C PHE A 85 -4.77 -1.54 -6.42
N ILE A 86 -5.15 -0.29 -6.11
CA ILE A 86 -6.57 0.09 -5.94
C ILE A 86 -7.37 -0.25 -7.20
N SER A 87 -6.83 0.11 -8.37
CA SER A 87 -7.49 -0.17 -9.65
C SER A 87 -7.71 -1.67 -9.88
N ALA A 88 -6.81 -2.53 -9.40
CA ALA A 88 -6.95 -3.98 -9.51
C ALA A 88 -7.91 -4.56 -8.45
N ALA A 89 -7.95 -3.97 -7.25
CA ALA A 89 -8.84 -4.37 -6.18
C ALA A 89 -10.32 -4.08 -6.50
N GLY A 90 -10.58 -3.07 -7.33
CA GLY A 90 -11.94 -2.69 -7.75
C GLY A 90 -12.81 -2.16 -6.62
N VAL A 91 -12.18 -1.75 -5.52
CA VAL A 91 -12.85 -1.16 -4.36
C VAL A 91 -12.68 0.35 -4.45
N ASP A 92 -13.79 1.07 -4.51
CA ASP A 92 -13.77 2.54 -4.51
C ASP A 92 -13.38 3.05 -3.10
N PRO A 93 -12.41 3.98 -2.96
CA PRO A 93 -11.91 4.48 -1.68
C PRO A 93 -12.92 5.18 -0.76
#